data_AF-A0A1N6MRJ2-F1
#
_entry.id   AF-A0A1N6MRJ2-F1
#
_cell.length_a   1.000
_cell.length_b   1.000
_cell.length_c   1.000
_cell.angle_alpha   90.00
_cell.angle_beta   90.00
_cell.angle_gamma   90.00
#
_symmetry.space_group_name_H-M   'P 1'
#
loop_
_entity.id
_entity.type
_entity.pdbx_description
1 polymer ?
#
loop_
_entity_poly.entity_id
_entity_poly.type
_entity_poly.pdbx_seq_one_letter_code
_entity_poly.pdbx_strand_id
1 'polypeptide(L)'
;MSSIIIMLIFSAVFIGITVFILSLIFNFQIKLKWMTITIAISSLLAGIFTYFNQDDFTYILVFFFTLPIFTIFFAKIWEFLCIIVSLRNDIKLGKKTVLTVIIQLILTILISIIGYFLNSLDSIVSFGFFAVFFATALILLWREKTPKKNFFKLQKILPTSKIGSMAMGLVEVQGKAIAEKQRLGTAPLSKKKCIAYLYTEHKKTKDREGKTYYKIIADKTYCAPFKIQDETGSVAVMTKDLSLVSLPPTHKYEKNNIRYEERAIFNHDTIMLIGAAAEKNISGKGNQIVIQKDIENNILAASPVESVADWNKRHPLVKSALTFAFSAVFLIAIILTIPYEYHDRTLTIMFNKSPLFSWLF
;
A
#
# COMPACT_ATOMS: atom_id res chain seq x y z
N MET A 1 -18.56 20.52 -32.98
CA MET A 1 -18.41 19.06 -33.14
C MET A 1 -17.00 18.59 -32.82
N SER A 2 -15.94 19.23 -33.32
CA SER A 2 -14.53 18.86 -33.01
C SER A 2 -14.16 18.93 -31.52
N SER A 3 -14.64 19.93 -30.77
CA SER A 3 -14.32 20.07 -29.33
C SER A 3 -14.86 18.92 -28.48
N ILE A 4 -16.06 18.41 -28.79
CA ILE A 4 -16.69 17.29 -28.05
C ILE A 4 -15.90 15.99 -28.25
N ILE A 5 -15.43 15.74 -29.48
CA ILE A 5 -14.62 14.55 -29.80
C ILE A 5 -13.27 14.61 -29.09
N ILE A 6 -12.62 15.78 -29.10
CA ILE A 6 -11.36 16.00 -28.38
C ILE A 6 -11.55 15.80 -26.87
N MET A 7 -12.65 16.29 -26.29
CA MET A 7 -12.98 16.10 -24.87
C MET A 7 -13.24 14.63 -24.49
N LEU A 8 -13.93 13.87 -25.34
CA LEU A 8 -14.17 12.43 -25.14
C LEU A 8 -12.86 11.64 -25.17
N ILE A 9 -11.97 11.97 -26.10
CA ILE A 9 -10.64 11.34 -26.20
C ILE A 9 -9.80 11.69 -24.96
N PHE A 10 -9.80 12.95 -24.54
CA PHE A 10 -9.03 13.42 -23.38
C PHE A 10 -9.50 12.77 -22.07
N SER A 11 -10.82 12.68 -21.89
CA SER A 11 -11.46 11.99 -20.75
C SER A 11 -11.08 10.50 -20.70
N ALA A 12 -11.18 9.80 -21.83
CA ALA A 12 -10.82 8.38 -21.90
C ALA A 12 -9.35 8.13 -21.54
N VAL A 13 -8.44 9.03 -21.95
CA VAL A 13 -7.02 8.96 -21.61
C VAL A 13 -6.79 9.20 -20.12
N PHE A 14 -7.44 10.21 -19.52
CA PHE A 14 -7.28 10.53 -18.11
C PHE A 14 -7.84 9.45 -17.17
N ILE A 15 -8.99 8.85 -17.53
CA ILE A 15 -9.58 7.71 -16.81
C ILE A 15 -8.65 6.50 -16.94
N GLY A 16 -8.08 6.26 -18.13
CA GLY A 16 -7.08 5.21 -18.34
C GLY A 16 -5.87 5.36 -17.42
N ILE A 17 -5.31 6.57 -17.32
CA ILE A 17 -4.13 6.87 -16.49
C ILE A 17 -4.45 6.74 -15.00
N THR A 18 -5.59 7.29 -14.53
CA THR A 18 -5.98 7.20 -13.12
C THR A 18 -6.20 5.75 -12.70
N VAL A 19 -6.93 4.96 -13.50
CA VAL A 19 -7.13 3.53 -13.23
C VAL A 19 -5.81 2.74 -13.28
N PHE A 20 -4.90 3.08 -14.20
CA PHE A 20 -3.57 2.47 -14.26
C PHE A 20 -2.72 2.77 -13.02
N ILE A 21 -2.67 4.03 -12.58
CA ILE A 21 -1.95 4.45 -11.36
C ILE A 21 -2.55 3.77 -10.12
N LEU A 22 -3.88 3.72 -10.02
CA LEU A 22 -4.58 3.01 -8.95
C LEU A 22 -4.25 1.50 -8.94
N SER A 23 -4.19 0.86 -10.11
CA SER A 23 -3.78 -0.55 -10.22
C SER A 23 -2.35 -0.77 -9.73
N LEU A 24 -1.46 0.19 -10.01
CA LEU A 24 -0.04 0.14 -9.63
C LEU A 24 0.17 0.34 -8.12
N ILE A 25 -0.64 1.19 -7.48
CA ILE A 25 -0.55 1.51 -6.04
C ILE A 25 -1.19 0.42 -5.17
N PHE A 26 -2.38 -0.06 -5.54
CA PHE A 26 -3.16 -0.98 -4.70
C PHE A 26 -2.93 -2.46 -5.03
N ASN A 27 -2.09 -2.77 -6.03
CA ASN A 27 -1.93 -4.13 -6.57
C ASN A 27 -3.30 -4.78 -6.91
N PHE A 28 -4.29 -3.93 -7.22
CA PHE A 28 -5.67 -4.30 -7.52
C PHE A 28 -5.78 -4.38 -9.04
N GLN A 29 -6.05 -5.57 -9.58
CA GLN A 29 -6.22 -5.74 -11.02
C GLN A 29 -7.70 -5.52 -11.39
N ILE A 30 -8.05 -4.25 -11.64
CA ILE A 30 -9.32 -3.91 -12.29
C ILE A 30 -9.26 -4.55 -13.69
N LYS A 31 -10.13 -5.54 -13.96
CA LYS A 31 -10.19 -6.23 -15.27
C LYS A 31 -10.52 -5.21 -16.36
N LEU A 32 -9.89 -5.28 -17.53
CA LEU A 32 -10.09 -4.31 -18.62
C LEU A 32 -11.57 -4.20 -19.03
N LYS A 33 -12.34 -5.29 -18.95
CA LYS A 33 -13.81 -5.25 -19.12
C LYS A 33 -14.52 -4.24 -18.20
N TRP A 34 -14.09 -4.11 -16.95
CA TRP A 34 -14.67 -3.13 -16.02
C TRP A 34 -14.15 -1.72 -16.28
N MET A 35 -12.90 -1.58 -16.74
CA MET A 35 -12.38 -0.29 -17.26
C MET A 35 -13.14 0.19 -18.48
N THR A 36 -13.38 -0.68 -19.47
CA THR A 36 -14.11 -0.31 -20.68
C THR A 36 -15.56 0.02 -20.38
N ILE A 37 -16.18 -0.67 -19.41
CA ILE A 37 -17.55 -0.36 -18.96
C ILE A 37 -17.58 0.99 -18.24
N THR A 38 -16.63 1.28 -17.34
CA THR A 38 -16.58 2.58 -16.65
C THR A 38 -16.26 3.72 -17.61
N ILE A 39 -15.30 3.53 -18.54
CA ILE A 39 -14.98 4.49 -19.59
C ILE A 39 -16.19 4.70 -20.51
N ALA A 40 -16.86 3.64 -20.96
CA ALA A 40 -18.03 3.76 -21.85
C ALA A 40 -19.23 4.42 -21.17
N ILE A 41 -19.58 4.02 -19.94
CA ILE A 41 -20.70 4.60 -19.19
C ILE A 41 -20.43 6.06 -18.87
N SER A 42 -19.22 6.41 -18.42
CA SER A 42 -18.87 7.80 -18.12
C SER A 42 -18.83 8.68 -19.38
N SER A 43 -18.34 8.16 -20.51
CA SER A 43 -18.34 8.86 -21.79
C SER A 43 -19.76 9.10 -22.32
N LEU A 44 -20.66 8.13 -22.15
CA LEU A 44 -22.05 8.21 -22.62
C LEU A 44 -22.88 9.16 -21.75
N LEU A 45 -22.70 9.12 -20.42
CA LEU A 45 -23.33 10.08 -19.50
C LEU A 45 -22.80 11.50 -19.68
N ALA A 46 -21.49 11.68 -19.92
CA ALA A 46 -20.91 12.99 -20.20
C ALA A 46 -21.46 13.57 -21.51
N GLY A 47 -21.62 12.74 -22.55
CA GLY A 47 -22.27 13.15 -23.80
C GLY A 47 -23.71 13.62 -23.60
N ILE A 48 -24.49 12.92 -22.76
CA ILE A 48 -25.86 13.32 -22.39
C ILE A 48 -25.83 14.65 -21.60
N PHE A 49 -24.90 14.83 -20.66
CA PHE A 49 -24.81 16.05 -19.86
C PHE A 49 -24.41 17.28 -20.69
N THR A 50 -23.46 17.12 -21.63
CA THR A 50 -23.07 18.18 -22.58
C THR A 50 -24.17 18.57 -23.55
N TYR A 51 -25.11 17.66 -23.81
CA TYR A 51 -26.27 17.92 -24.68
C TYR A 51 -27.34 18.75 -23.95
N PHE A 52 -27.45 18.62 -22.62
CA PHE A 52 -28.45 19.34 -21.83
C PHE A 52 -27.95 20.67 -21.25
N ASN A 53 -26.69 20.77 -20.85
CA ASN A 53 -26.09 22.01 -20.35
C ASN A 53 -24.96 22.47 -21.28
N GLN A 54 -25.35 23.30 -22.22
CA GLN A 54 -24.46 23.97 -23.16
C GLN A 54 -23.81 25.15 -22.44
N ASP A 55 -22.71 24.90 -21.71
CA ASP A 55 -21.56 25.83 -21.53
C ASP A 55 -20.63 25.52 -20.33
N ASP A 56 -21.02 24.68 -19.37
CA ASP A 56 -20.18 24.48 -18.17
C ASP A 56 -19.23 23.28 -18.24
N PHE A 57 -18.01 23.55 -18.72
CA PHE A 57 -16.81 22.70 -18.67
C PHE A 57 -16.55 22.07 -17.28
N THR A 58 -16.94 22.76 -16.22
CA THR A 58 -16.75 22.39 -14.81
C THR A 58 -17.56 21.17 -14.38
N TYR A 59 -18.82 21.02 -14.82
CA TYR A 59 -19.65 19.87 -14.43
C TYR A 59 -19.17 18.57 -15.08
N ILE A 60 -18.63 18.65 -16.29
CA ILE A 60 -18.07 17.49 -17.01
C ILE A 60 -16.88 16.92 -16.23
N LEU A 61 -15.97 17.78 -15.76
CA LEU A 61 -14.82 17.39 -14.93
C LEU A 61 -15.26 16.78 -13.58
N VAL A 62 -16.21 17.40 -12.87
CA VAL A 62 -16.74 16.90 -11.59
C VAL A 62 -17.39 15.52 -11.75
N PHE A 63 -18.15 15.30 -12.82
CA PHE A 63 -18.79 14.02 -13.10
C PHE A 63 -17.76 12.92 -13.46
N PHE A 64 -16.67 13.28 -14.14
CA PHE A 64 -15.60 12.34 -14.49
C PHE A 64 -14.73 11.92 -13.30
N PHE A 65 -14.54 12.76 -12.29
CA PHE A 65 -13.84 12.35 -11.06
C PHE A 65 -14.73 11.54 -10.11
N THR A 66 -16.02 11.84 -10.03
CA THR A 66 -16.94 11.21 -9.05
C THR A 66 -17.31 9.76 -9.39
N LEU A 67 -17.48 9.41 -10.66
CA LEU A 67 -17.93 8.07 -11.09
C LEU A 67 -16.92 6.94 -10.81
N PRO A 68 -15.62 7.08 -11.14
CA PRO A 68 -14.60 6.10 -10.76
C PRO A 68 -14.52 5.95 -9.25
N ILE A 69 -14.65 7.04 -8.50
CA ILE A 69 -14.65 7.06 -7.03
C ILE A 69 -15.88 6.34 -6.47
N PHE A 70 -17.06 6.49 -7.09
CA PHE A 70 -18.27 5.75 -6.73
C PHE A 70 -18.09 4.24 -6.90
N THR A 71 -17.44 3.80 -7.99
CA THR A 71 -17.16 2.37 -8.20
C THR A 71 -16.16 1.81 -7.19
N ILE A 72 -15.17 2.60 -6.75
CA ILE A 72 -14.24 2.24 -5.68
C ILE A 72 -14.95 2.18 -4.32
N PHE A 73 -15.83 3.15 -4.04
CA PHE A 73 -16.64 3.21 -2.83
C PHE A 73 -17.55 1.97 -2.73
N PHE A 74 -18.22 1.57 -3.82
CA PHE A 74 -19.04 0.36 -3.86
C PHE A 74 -18.23 -0.94 -3.80
N ALA A 75 -17.08 -1.03 -4.47
CA ALA A 75 -16.20 -2.20 -4.38
C ALA A 75 -15.65 -2.39 -2.96
N LYS A 76 -15.35 -1.28 -2.25
CA LYS A 76 -14.93 -1.29 -0.85
C LYS A 76 -16.09 -1.56 0.10
N ILE A 77 -17.31 -1.09 -0.19
CA ILE A 77 -18.53 -1.49 0.53
C ILE A 77 -18.74 -3.00 0.47
N TRP A 78 -18.43 -3.64 -0.67
CA TRP A 78 -18.54 -5.10 -0.80
C TRP A 78 -17.50 -5.84 0.05
N GLU A 79 -16.22 -5.45 0.01
CA GLU A 79 -15.18 -5.99 0.92
C GLU A 79 -15.53 -5.71 2.39
N PHE A 80 -16.11 -4.55 2.67
CA PHE A 80 -16.54 -4.12 4.00
C PHE A 80 -17.76 -4.89 4.52
N LEU A 81 -18.74 -5.22 3.67
CA LEU A 81 -19.85 -6.13 4.01
C LEU A 81 -19.32 -7.52 4.37
N CYS A 82 -18.31 -8.02 3.66
CA CYS A 82 -17.63 -9.27 4.03
C CYS A 82 -16.92 -9.17 5.40
N ILE A 83 -16.30 -8.02 5.71
CA ILE A 83 -15.68 -7.77 7.02
C ILE A 83 -16.74 -7.69 8.14
N ILE A 84 -17.90 -7.05 7.92
CA ILE A 84 -19.03 -7.03 8.86
C ILE A 84 -19.55 -8.44 9.14
N VAL A 85 -19.70 -9.27 8.09
CA VAL A 85 -20.11 -10.67 8.25
C VAL A 85 -19.09 -11.45 9.07
N SER A 86 -17.79 -11.14 8.95
CA SER A 86 -16.73 -11.74 9.78
C SER A 86 -16.71 -11.21 11.22
N LEU A 87 -17.06 -9.93 11.44
CA LEU A 87 -17.14 -9.28 12.76
C LEU A 87 -18.28 -9.86 13.63
N ARG A 88 -19.31 -10.46 13.03
CA ARG A 88 -20.35 -11.21 13.77
C ARG A 88 -19.74 -12.32 14.65
N ASN A 89 -18.59 -12.89 14.25
CA ASN A 89 -17.89 -13.90 15.04
C ASN A 89 -17.02 -13.29 16.15
N ASP A 90 -16.50 -12.08 15.98
CA ASP A 90 -15.65 -11.39 16.96
C ASP A 90 -16.45 -10.64 18.05
N ILE A 91 -17.71 -10.26 17.78
CA ILE A 91 -18.63 -9.66 18.76
C ILE A 91 -18.92 -10.63 19.92
N LYS A 92 -18.85 -11.95 19.70
CA LYS A 92 -18.96 -12.95 20.78
C LYS A 92 -17.81 -12.91 21.81
N LEU A 93 -16.70 -12.21 21.52
CA LEU A 93 -15.52 -12.13 22.39
C LEU A 93 -15.25 -10.74 23.00
N GLY A 94 -16.15 -9.77 22.85
CA GLY A 94 -16.12 -8.51 23.61
C GLY A 94 -14.81 -7.70 23.51
N LYS A 95 -14.20 -7.61 22.32
CA LYS A 95 -12.95 -6.84 22.13
C LYS A 95 -13.20 -5.34 21.89
N LYS A 96 -12.47 -4.51 22.64
CA LYS A 96 -12.47 -3.02 22.58
C LYS A 96 -12.16 -2.44 21.17
N THR A 97 -11.52 -3.24 20.29
CA THR A 97 -11.22 -2.89 18.88
C THR A 97 -12.48 -2.64 18.04
N VAL A 98 -13.61 -3.27 18.37
CA VAL A 98 -14.86 -3.16 17.59
C VAL A 98 -15.48 -1.76 17.73
N LEU A 99 -15.41 -1.17 18.93
CA LEU A 99 -15.95 0.16 19.20
C LEU A 99 -15.22 1.25 18.39
N THR A 100 -13.90 1.14 18.26
CA THR A 100 -13.08 2.10 17.50
C THR A 100 -13.42 2.06 16.00
N VAL A 101 -13.72 0.88 15.46
CA VAL A 101 -14.14 0.69 14.07
C VAL A 101 -15.53 1.29 13.83
N ILE A 102 -16.48 1.11 14.77
CA ILE A 102 -17.84 1.66 14.67
C ILE A 102 -17.83 3.19 14.71
N ILE A 103 -17.03 3.79 15.60
CA ILE A 103 -16.88 5.26 15.68
C ILE A 103 -16.30 5.82 14.39
N GLN A 104 -15.27 5.17 13.84
CA GLN A 104 -14.65 5.60 12.59
C GLN A 104 -15.63 5.54 11.41
N LEU A 105 -16.52 4.54 11.39
CA LEU A 105 -17.62 4.39 10.43
C LEU A 105 -18.62 5.54 10.44
N ILE A 106 -19.13 5.87 11.64
CA ILE A 106 -20.10 6.95 11.82
C ILE A 106 -19.50 8.27 11.38
N LEU A 107 -18.22 8.51 11.72
CA LEU A 107 -17.50 9.71 11.32
C LEU A 107 -17.34 9.83 9.79
N THR A 108 -16.98 8.74 9.09
CA THR A 108 -16.89 8.74 7.62
C THR A 108 -18.22 8.96 6.93
N ILE A 109 -19.31 8.40 7.46
CA ILE A 109 -20.66 8.60 6.92
C ILE A 109 -21.09 10.05 7.12
N LEU A 110 -20.87 10.62 8.30
CA LEU A 110 -21.21 12.02 8.61
C LEU A 110 -20.46 13.00 7.70
N ILE A 111 -19.16 12.81 7.50
CA ILE A 111 -18.34 13.65 6.60
C ILE A 111 -18.81 13.52 5.14
N SER A 112 -19.23 12.34 4.71
CA SER A 112 -19.74 12.12 3.34
C SER A 112 -21.08 12.81 3.11
N ILE A 113 -21.96 12.81 4.12
CA ILE A 113 -23.24 13.53 4.11
C ILE A 113 -23.01 15.04 4.10
N ILE A 114 -22.07 15.54 4.91
CA ILE A 114 -21.68 16.96 4.94
C ILE A 114 -21.09 17.39 3.60
N GLY A 115 -20.21 16.56 3.01
CA GLY A 115 -19.65 16.81 1.67
C GLY A 115 -20.73 16.85 0.59
N TYR A 116 -21.74 15.96 0.65
CA TYR A 116 -22.88 15.98 -0.27
C TYR A 116 -23.75 17.24 -0.09
N PHE A 117 -23.98 17.66 1.15
CA PHE A 117 -24.78 18.85 1.46
C PHE A 117 -24.09 20.15 1.05
N LEU A 118 -22.76 20.22 1.17
CA LEU A 118 -21.96 21.39 0.76
C LEU A 118 -21.74 21.48 -0.75
N ASN A 119 -21.88 20.38 -1.51
CA ASN A 119 -21.91 20.39 -2.98
C ASN A 119 -23.16 21.09 -3.57
N SER A 120 -24.10 21.54 -2.72
CA SER A 120 -25.24 22.38 -3.13
C SER A 120 -24.89 23.87 -3.20
N LEU A 121 -23.66 24.26 -2.86
CA LEU A 121 -23.14 25.64 -2.99
C LEU A 121 -22.12 25.70 -4.13
N ASP A 122 -22.17 26.80 -4.89
CA ASP A 122 -21.45 27.13 -6.14
C ASP A 122 -20.36 26.16 -6.65
N SER A 123 -20.38 25.90 -7.96
CA SER A 123 -19.61 24.88 -8.68
C SER A 123 -18.09 24.94 -8.47
N ILE A 124 -17.51 26.09 -8.13
CA ILE A 124 -16.08 26.28 -7.83
C ILE A 124 -15.71 25.80 -6.42
N VAL A 125 -16.56 26.05 -5.43
CA VAL A 125 -16.32 25.67 -4.01
C VAL A 125 -16.38 24.16 -3.85
N SER A 126 -17.30 23.52 -4.59
CA SER A 126 -17.47 22.06 -4.66
C SER A 126 -16.20 21.33 -5.12
N PHE A 127 -15.45 21.87 -6.10
CA PHE A 127 -14.21 21.27 -6.60
C PHE A 127 -13.07 21.31 -5.58
N GLY A 128 -12.93 22.44 -4.87
CA GLY A 128 -11.91 22.61 -3.82
C GLY A 128 -12.08 21.64 -2.66
N PHE A 129 -13.31 21.47 -2.16
CA PHE A 129 -13.58 20.52 -1.07
C PHE A 129 -13.45 19.06 -1.51
N PHE A 130 -13.80 18.73 -2.75
CA PHE A 130 -13.62 17.38 -3.28
C PHE A 130 -12.14 17.01 -3.42
N ALA A 131 -11.30 17.96 -3.86
CA ALA A 131 -9.85 17.78 -3.93
C ALA A 131 -9.24 17.61 -2.52
N VAL A 132 -9.70 18.37 -1.52
CA VAL A 132 -9.26 18.24 -0.12
C VAL A 132 -9.73 16.92 0.50
N PHE A 133 -10.97 16.50 0.25
CA PHE A 133 -11.48 15.20 0.69
C PHE A 133 -10.73 14.04 0.04
N PHE A 134 -10.41 14.14 -1.26
CA PHE A 134 -9.63 13.14 -1.98
C PHE A 134 -8.18 13.08 -1.48
N ALA A 135 -7.54 14.24 -1.26
CA ALA A 135 -6.20 14.31 -0.69
C ALA A 135 -6.16 13.72 0.72
N THR A 136 -7.14 14.05 1.58
CA THR A 136 -7.23 13.50 2.94
C THR A 136 -7.53 12.00 2.94
N ALA A 137 -8.43 11.51 2.09
CA ALA A 137 -8.70 10.07 1.93
C ALA A 137 -7.45 9.31 1.44
N LEU A 138 -6.71 9.85 0.45
CA LEU A 138 -5.43 9.30 0.01
C LEU A 138 -4.41 9.26 1.14
N ILE A 139 -4.26 10.35 1.90
CA ILE A 139 -3.34 10.41 3.05
C ILE A 139 -3.70 9.35 4.10
N LEU A 140 -4.99 9.18 4.39
CA LEU A 140 -5.46 8.18 5.36
C LEU A 140 -5.23 6.74 4.86
N LEU A 141 -5.40 6.47 3.56
CA LEU A 141 -5.13 5.16 2.95
C LEU A 141 -3.63 4.81 2.93
N TRP A 142 -2.74 5.80 2.81
CA TRP A 142 -1.30 5.58 2.89
C TRP A 142 -0.82 5.20 4.30
N ARG A 143 -1.63 5.50 5.33
CA ARG A 143 -1.30 5.40 6.75
C ARG A 143 -1.45 4.00 7.35
N GLU A 144 -1.69 2.95 6.56
CA GLU A 144 -1.65 1.58 7.10
C GLU A 144 -0.23 1.26 7.61
N LYS A 145 -0.10 1.08 8.93
CA LYS A 145 1.13 0.66 9.62
C LYS A 145 1.32 -0.84 9.44
N THR A 146 1.97 -1.24 8.35
CA THR A 146 2.42 -2.62 8.19
C THR A 146 3.74 -2.85 8.94
N PRO A 147 4.00 -4.06 9.48
CA PRO A 147 5.26 -4.36 10.15
C PRO A 147 6.47 -4.12 9.25
N LYS A 148 6.33 -4.34 7.94
CA LYS A 148 7.36 -4.00 6.93
C LYS A 148 7.64 -2.49 6.86
N LYS A 149 6.59 -1.66 6.75
CA LYS A 149 6.76 -0.18 6.72
C LYS A 149 7.37 0.32 8.02
N ASN A 150 6.92 -0.21 9.16
CA ASN A 150 7.43 0.18 10.48
C ASN A 150 8.90 -0.25 10.67
N PHE A 151 9.25 -1.47 10.28
CA PHE A 151 10.64 -1.96 10.30
C PHE A 151 11.58 -1.02 9.53
N PHE A 152 11.28 -0.72 8.27
CA PHE A 152 12.13 0.18 7.46
C PHE A 152 12.09 1.64 7.92
N LYS A 153 11.04 2.07 8.62
CA LYS A 153 11.00 3.40 9.25
C LYS A 153 11.97 3.46 10.42
N LEU A 154 11.89 2.48 11.32
CA LEU A 154 12.75 2.39 12.50
C LEU A 154 14.21 2.15 12.13
N GLN A 155 14.47 1.31 11.12
CA GLN A 155 15.80 1.03 10.59
C GLN A 155 16.54 2.28 10.11
N LYS A 156 15.83 3.34 9.70
CA LYS A 156 16.45 4.62 9.29
C LYS A 156 16.81 5.53 10.45
N ILE A 157 16.24 5.30 11.63
CA ILE A 157 16.31 6.20 12.78
C ILE A 157 17.17 5.58 13.88
N LEU A 158 17.08 4.26 14.07
CA LEU A 158 17.81 3.55 15.10
C LEU A 158 19.26 3.31 14.64
N PRO A 159 20.26 3.58 15.50
CA PRO A 159 21.61 3.12 15.26
C PRO A 159 21.71 1.62 15.53
N THR A 160 22.46 0.89 14.69
CA THR A 160 22.77 -0.52 14.93
C THR A 160 23.63 -0.66 16.18
N SER A 161 23.11 -1.35 17.19
CA SER A 161 23.81 -1.62 18.45
C SER A 161 24.59 -2.93 18.39
N LYS A 162 25.74 -2.97 19.07
CA LYS A 162 26.46 -4.21 19.35
C LYS A 162 25.71 -5.00 20.42
N ILE A 163 25.60 -6.32 20.25
CA ILE A 163 24.80 -7.18 21.14
C ILE A 163 25.31 -7.15 22.58
N GLY A 164 26.63 -7.12 22.78
CA GLY A 164 27.26 -7.11 24.11
C GLY A 164 27.08 -5.79 24.87
N SER A 165 26.69 -4.71 24.20
CA SER A 165 26.52 -3.38 24.80
C SER A 165 25.20 -2.71 24.43
N MET A 166 24.19 -3.49 24.00
CA MET A 166 22.88 -2.96 23.66
C MET A 166 22.14 -2.48 24.91
N ALA A 167 21.50 -1.31 24.82
CA ALA A 167 20.67 -0.80 25.90
C ALA A 167 19.35 -1.57 26.02
N MET A 168 18.73 -1.51 27.20
CA MET A 168 17.36 -2.01 27.39
C MET A 168 16.37 -1.13 26.61
N GLY A 169 15.30 -1.75 26.10
CA GLY A 169 14.30 -1.08 25.27
C GLY A 169 14.49 -1.33 23.78
N LEU A 170 13.99 -0.42 22.93
CA LEU A 170 13.97 -0.59 21.48
C LEU A 170 15.39 -0.56 20.89
N VAL A 171 15.80 -1.63 20.24
CA VAL A 171 17.13 -1.79 19.65
C VAL A 171 17.08 -2.35 18.23
N GLU A 172 18.05 -1.93 17.42
CA GLU A 172 18.42 -2.58 16.17
C GLU A 172 19.73 -3.35 16.39
N VAL A 173 19.75 -4.64 16.09
CA VAL A 173 20.95 -5.47 16.17
C VAL A 173 21.18 -6.19 14.84
N GLN A 174 22.44 -6.42 14.52
CA GLN A 174 22.85 -7.16 13.33
C GLN A 174 23.82 -8.27 13.73
N GLY A 175 23.61 -9.46 13.19
CA GLY A 175 24.46 -10.61 13.49
C GLY A 175 24.01 -11.88 12.78
N LYS A 176 24.73 -12.98 13.03
CA LYS A 176 24.43 -14.30 12.50
C LYS A 176 23.29 -14.93 13.29
N ALA A 177 22.28 -15.44 12.60
CA ALA A 177 21.21 -16.22 13.20
C ALA A 177 21.70 -17.64 13.50
N ILE A 178 21.65 -18.05 14.77
CA ILE A 178 22.17 -19.34 15.24
C ILE A 178 21.08 -20.09 16.00
N ALA A 179 20.76 -21.29 15.54
CA ALA A 179 19.86 -22.20 16.24
C ALA A 179 20.53 -23.56 16.48
N GLU A 180 20.10 -24.23 17.54
CA GLU A 180 20.50 -25.62 17.80
C GLU A 180 20.04 -26.52 16.65
N LYS A 181 20.93 -27.41 16.17
CA LYS A 181 20.64 -28.28 15.01
C LYS A 181 19.32 -29.06 15.17
N GLN A 182 19.04 -29.54 16.38
CA GLN A 182 17.81 -30.29 16.71
C GLN A 182 16.52 -29.47 16.58
N ARG A 183 16.60 -28.14 16.63
CA ARG A 183 15.45 -27.24 16.56
C ARG A 183 15.19 -26.72 15.15
N LEU A 184 16.09 -26.97 14.20
CA LEU A 184 15.93 -26.50 12.83
C LEU A 184 14.75 -27.19 12.13
N GLY A 185 13.87 -26.37 11.57
CA GLY A 185 12.80 -26.84 10.69
C GLY A 185 13.35 -27.31 9.35
N THR A 186 12.57 -28.13 8.64
CA THR A 186 12.88 -28.51 7.26
C THR A 186 11.99 -27.70 6.33
N ALA A 187 12.61 -26.92 5.43
CA ALA A 187 11.89 -26.11 4.47
C ALA A 187 11.13 -27.01 3.46
N PRO A 188 9.85 -26.72 3.16
CA PRO A 188 8.98 -27.65 2.44
C PRO A 188 9.41 -27.91 0.99
N LEU A 189 9.98 -26.92 0.30
CA LEU A 189 10.43 -27.01 -1.10
C LEU A 189 11.89 -27.41 -1.21
N SER A 190 12.80 -26.62 -0.63
CA SER A 190 14.24 -26.88 -0.78
C SER A 190 14.72 -28.09 0.01
N LYS A 191 13.92 -28.60 0.96
CA LYS A 191 14.28 -29.67 1.91
C LYS A 191 15.50 -29.35 2.78
N LYS A 192 15.93 -28.08 2.80
CA LYS A 192 17.07 -27.63 3.61
C LYS A 192 16.65 -27.35 5.05
N LYS A 193 17.57 -27.56 5.99
CA LYS A 193 17.38 -27.21 7.40
C LYS A 193 17.48 -25.70 7.59
N CYS A 194 16.46 -25.09 8.18
CA CYS A 194 16.33 -23.63 8.30
C CYS A 194 15.81 -23.23 9.69
N ILE A 195 16.13 -22.00 10.08
CA ILE A 195 15.63 -21.38 11.32
C ILE A 195 14.18 -20.96 11.13
N ALA A 196 13.88 -20.32 10.00
CA ALA A 196 12.53 -19.87 9.69
C ALA A 196 12.24 -20.03 8.19
N TYR A 197 10.97 -20.25 7.85
CA TYR A 197 10.51 -20.22 6.47
C TYR A 197 9.11 -19.62 6.33
N LEU A 198 8.90 -18.96 5.19
CA LEU A 198 7.62 -18.55 4.65
C LEU A 198 7.39 -19.35 3.37
N TYR A 199 6.36 -20.18 3.37
CA TYR A 199 5.93 -20.93 2.21
C TYR A 199 4.59 -20.37 1.74
N THR A 200 4.50 -20.05 0.45
CA THR A 200 3.28 -19.52 -0.16
C THR A 200 2.98 -20.23 -1.47
N GLU A 201 1.72 -20.60 -1.63
CA GLU A 201 1.19 -21.16 -2.87
C GLU A 201 0.31 -20.13 -3.56
N HIS A 202 0.56 -19.92 -4.84
CA HIS A 202 -0.12 -18.93 -5.66
C HIS A 202 -0.79 -19.61 -6.85
N LYS A 203 -2.11 -19.64 -6.88
CA LYS A 203 -2.84 -20.14 -8.05
C LYS A 203 -2.75 -19.13 -9.19
N LYS A 204 -2.12 -19.56 -10.28
CA LYS A 204 -2.13 -18.91 -11.58
C LYS A 204 -3.54 -19.00 -12.13
N THR A 205 -4.16 -17.85 -12.29
CA THR A 205 -5.46 -17.74 -12.93
C THR A 205 -5.32 -16.83 -14.13
N LYS A 206 -6.00 -17.15 -15.22
CA LYS A 206 -6.07 -16.28 -16.39
C LYS A 206 -7.38 -15.52 -16.35
N ASP A 207 -7.35 -14.24 -16.66
CA ASP A 207 -8.56 -13.48 -16.89
C ASP A 207 -9.13 -13.79 -18.28
N ARG A 208 -10.27 -13.17 -18.60
CA ARG A 208 -10.96 -13.34 -19.90
C ARG A 208 -10.18 -12.75 -21.07
N GLU A 209 -9.08 -12.05 -20.82
CA GLU A 209 -8.18 -11.42 -21.80
C GLU A 209 -6.83 -12.15 -21.88
N GLY A 210 -6.68 -13.28 -21.18
CA GLY A 210 -5.46 -14.09 -21.16
C GLY A 210 -4.36 -13.57 -20.23
N LYS A 211 -4.57 -12.47 -19.50
CA LYS A 211 -3.59 -11.98 -18.51
C LYS A 211 -3.56 -12.91 -17.31
N THR A 212 -2.34 -13.20 -16.88
CA THR A 212 -2.08 -14.10 -15.78
C THR A 212 -1.99 -13.34 -14.47
N TYR A 213 -2.73 -13.80 -13.46
CA TYR A 213 -2.64 -13.32 -12.09
C TYR A 213 -2.42 -14.45 -11.09
N TYR A 214 -1.82 -14.10 -9.96
CA TYR A 214 -1.41 -15.03 -8.91
C TYR A 214 -2.22 -14.72 -7.65
N LYS A 215 -3.10 -15.64 -7.25
CA LYS A 215 -3.88 -15.54 -6.01
C LYS A 215 -3.27 -16.45 -4.95
N ILE A 216 -2.98 -15.93 -3.76
CA ILE A 216 -2.52 -16.76 -2.63
C ILE A 216 -3.65 -17.74 -2.27
N ILE A 217 -3.34 -19.03 -2.28
CA ILE A 217 -4.27 -20.10 -1.90
C ILE A 217 -3.86 -20.80 -0.60
N ALA A 218 -2.58 -20.75 -0.24
CA ALA A 218 -2.08 -21.26 1.02
C ALA A 218 -0.84 -20.46 1.46
N ASP A 219 -0.73 -20.22 2.75
CA ASP A 219 0.45 -19.68 3.40
C ASP A 219 0.81 -20.51 4.63
N LYS A 220 2.11 -20.75 4.83
CA LYS A 220 2.63 -21.47 5.99
C LYS A 220 3.89 -20.79 6.48
N THR A 221 3.91 -20.48 7.76
CA THR A 221 5.04 -19.86 8.43
C THR A 221 5.56 -20.78 9.52
N TYR A 222 6.87 -20.88 9.64
CA TYR A 222 7.54 -21.59 10.72
C TYR A 222 8.75 -20.78 11.19
N CYS A 223 8.98 -20.77 12.50
CA CYS A 223 10.15 -20.13 13.10
C CYS A 223 10.58 -20.91 14.35
N ALA A 224 11.79 -21.46 14.30
CA ALA A 224 12.44 -22.15 15.41
C ALA A 224 13.09 -21.14 16.37
N PRO A 225 13.13 -21.40 17.68
CA PRO A 225 13.90 -20.59 18.63
C PRO A 225 15.37 -20.49 18.23
N PHE A 226 15.88 -19.25 18.17
CA PHE A 226 17.25 -18.96 17.75
C PHE A 226 17.85 -17.82 18.58
N LYS A 227 19.16 -17.66 18.46
CA LYS A 227 19.92 -16.52 18.98
C LYS A 227 20.49 -15.73 17.80
N ILE A 228 20.67 -14.43 17.98
CA ILE A 228 21.51 -13.63 17.10
C ILE A 228 22.87 -13.46 17.77
N GLN A 229 23.95 -13.61 17.00
CA GLN A 229 25.32 -13.51 17.49
C GLN A 229 26.14 -12.56 16.61
N ASP A 230 26.86 -11.65 17.25
CA ASP A 230 27.87 -10.79 16.63
C ASP A 230 29.23 -11.05 17.30
N GLU A 231 30.21 -10.19 17.03
CA GLU A 231 31.55 -10.26 17.65
C GLU A 231 31.57 -9.95 19.16
N THR A 232 30.54 -9.30 19.69
CA THR A 232 30.48 -8.83 21.09
C THR A 232 29.66 -9.74 22.00
N GLY A 233 28.75 -10.56 21.44
CA GLY A 233 27.96 -11.48 22.24
C GLY A 233 26.87 -12.19 21.45
N SER A 234 25.98 -12.86 22.19
CA SER A 234 24.79 -13.50 21.63
C SER A 234 23.58 -13.23 22.51
N VAL A 235 22.42 -13.04 21.89
CA VAL A 235 21.15 -12.80 22.59
C VAL A 235 20.05 -13.67 22.00
N ALA A 236 19.19 -14.20 22.88
CA ALA A 236 18.05 -15.01 22.47
C ALA A 236 16.92 -14.14 21.92
N VAL A 237 16.29 -14.62 20.85
CA VAL A 237 15.17 -13.94 20.19
C VAL A 237 13.89 -14.68 20.51
N MET A 238 12.87 -13.96 20.95
CA MET A 238 11.54 -14.53 21.10
C MET A 238 10.89 -14.68 19.72
N THR A 239 10.53 -15.90 19.34
CA THR A 239 9.96 -16.17 18.02
C THR A 239 8.46 -15.89 17.94
N LYS A 240 7.79 -15.79 19.09
CA LYS A 240 6.38 -15.39 19.16
C LYS A 240 6.23 -13.98 18.63
N ASP A 241 5.34 -13.81 17.66
CA ASP A 241 5.05 -12.54 16.97
C ASP A 241 6.22 -11.96 16.13
N LEU A 242 7.25 -12.76 15.84
CA LEU A 242 8.34 -12.36 14.95
C LEU A 242 7.83 -12.22 13.51
N SER A 243 7.96 -11.02 12.97
CA SER A 243 7.63 -10.70 11.58
C SER A 243 8.84 -10.85 10.68
N LEU A 244 8.73 -11.74 9.71
CA LEU A 244 9.76 -11.98 8.71
C LEU A 244 9.60 -10.99 7.54
N VAL A 245 10.52 -10.02 7.43
CA VAL A 245 10.38 -8.88 6.52
C VAL A 245 11.35 -9.01 5.34
N SER A 246 10.83 -8.81 4.14
CA SER A 246 11.61 -8.65 2.90
C SER A 246 12.59 -9.79 2.60
N LEU A 247 12.24 -11.04 2.88
CA LEU A 247 13.10 -12.17 2.54
C LEU A 247 13.14 -12.42 1.03
N PRO A 248 14.32 -12.73 0.47
CA PRO A 248 14.44 -13.14 -0.93
C PRO A 248 13.85 -14.54 -1.13
N PRO A 249 13.32 -14.84 -2.34
CA PRO A 249 12.88 -16.19 -2.67
C PRO A 249 14.09 -17.14 -2.70
N THR A 250 14.04 -18.17 -1.85
CA THR A 250 15.05 -19.22 -1.80
C THR A 250 14.80 -20.28 -2.85
N HIS A 251 13.53 -20.65 -3.05
CA HIS A 251 13.13 -21.61 -4.06
C HIS A 251 11.79 -21.22 -4.66
N LYS A 252 11.66 -21.37 -5.97
CA LYS A 252 10.43 -21.05 -6.70
C LYS A 252 10.26 -22.02 -7.85
N TYR A 253 9.07 -22.61 -7.96
CA TYR A 253 8.71 -23.41 -9.13
C TYR A 253 7.24 -23.25 -9.46
N GLU A 254 6.87 -23.61 -10.68
CA GLU A 254 5.48 -23.54 -11.16
C GLU A 254 5.08 -24.92 -11.68
N LYS A 255 3.97 -25.46 -11.17
CA LYS A 255 3.40 -26.75 -11.60
C LYS A 255 1.87 -26.65 -11.60
N ASN A 256 1.21 -27.16 -12.65
CA ASN A 256 -0.24 -27.23 -12.75
C ASN A 256 -0.96 -25.90 -12.48
N ASN A 257 -0.47 -24.78 -13.04
CA ASN A 257 -0.99 -23.43 -12.76
C ASN A 257 -0.94 -23.03 -11.28
N ILE A 258 -0.03 -23.61 -10.50
CA ILE A 258 0.27 -23.17 -9.13
C ILE A 258 1.75 -22.82 -9.08
N ARG A 259 2.04 -21.64 -8.58
CA ARG A 259 3.39 -21.15 -8.29
C ARG A 259 3.64 -21.34 -6.81
N TYR A 260 4.69 -22.08 -6.52
CA TYR A 260 5.15 -22.37 -5.17
C TYR A 260 6.36 -21.49 -4.90
N GLU A 261 6.33 -20.75 -3.81
CA GLU A 261 7.42 -19.87 -3.41
C GLU A 261 7.78 -20.11 -1.94
N GLU A 262 9.07 -20.35 -1.71
CA GLU A 262 9.67 -20.51 -0.40
C GLU A 262 10.70 -19.41 -0.16
N ARG A 263 10.63 -18.79 1.02
CA ARG A 263 11.62 -17.84 1.52
C ARG A 263 12.08 -18.33 2.89
N ALA A 264 13.38 -18.44 3.14
CA ALA A 264 13.89 -19.01 4.38
C ALA A 264 15.06 -18.20 4.95
N ILE A 265 15.25 -18.33 6.27
CA ILE A 265 16.47 -17.93 6.98
C ILE A 265 17.19 -19.21 7.39
N PHE A 266 18.43 -19.35 6.95
CA PHE A 266 19.29 -20.47 7.26
C PHE A 266 20.14 -20.20 8.50
N ASN A 267 20.70 -21.29 9.03
CA ASN A 267 21.64 -21.19 10.13
C ASN A 267 22.92 -20.50 9.66
N HIS A 268 23.40 -19.52 10.43
CA HIS A 268 24.51 -18.61 10.14
C HIS A 268 24.24 -17.49 9.11
N ASP A 269 23.00 -17.33 8.65
CA ASP A 269 22.64 -16.17 7.83
C ASP A 269 22.79 -14.89 8.63
N THR A 270 23.33 -13.85 8.00
CA THR A 270 23.46 -12.53 8.64
C THR A 270 22.15 -11.77 8.49
N ILE A 271 21.51 -11.48 9.64
CA ILE A 271 20.22 -10.82 9.70
C ILE A 271 20.31 -9.53 10.52
N MET A 272 19.43 -8.59 10.20
CA MET A 272 19.12 -7.43 10.99
C MET A 272 17.80 -7.65 11.70
N LEU A 273 17.74 -7.34 12.99
CA LEU A 273 16.58 -7.53 13.83
C LEU A 273 16.26 -6.26 14.61
N ILE A 274 14.99 -5.87 14.61
CA ILE A 274 14.47 -4.76 15.41
C ILE A 274 13.44 -5.30 16.39
N GLY A 275 13.60 -4.97 17.67
CA GLY A 275 12.72 -5.37 18.76
C GLY A 275 13.12 -4.71 20.08
N ALA A 276 12.45 -5.07 21.17
CA ALA A 276 12.77 -4.58 22.51
C ALA A 276 13.70 -5.57 23.25
N ALA A 277 14.86 -5.11 23.67
CA ALA A 277 15.72 -5.81 24.62
C ALA A 277 15.11 -5.69 26.03
N ALA A 278 14.74 -6.83 26.60
CA ALA A 278 14.11 -6.91 27.92
C ALA A 278 14.71 -8.06 28.72
N GLU A 279 14.78 -7.89 30.04
CA GLU A 279 15.22 -8.93 30.94
C GLU A 279 14.02 -9.83 31.22
N LYS A 280 14.21 -11.13 31.03
CA LYS A 280 13.16 -12.11 31.23
C LYS A 280 13.69 -13.24 32.08
N ASN A 281 12.92 -13.59 33.11
CA ASN A 281 13.20 -14.78 33.89
C ASN A 281 12.82 -16.01 33.05
N ILE A 282 13.83 -16.79 32.67
CA ILE A 282 13.66 -18.04 31.94
C ILE A 282 13.76 -19.16 32.96
N SER A 283 12.70 -19.94 33.12
CA SER A 283 12.63 -21.07 34.03
C SER A 283 13.86 -21.98 33.88
N GLY A 284 14.65 -22.10 34.95
CA GLY A 284 15.86 -22.93 34.99
C GLY A 284 17.16 -22.28 34.49
N LYS A 285 17.14 -21.02 34.04
CA LYS A 285 18.34 -20.29 33.57
C LYS A 285 18.53 -18.89 34.19
N GLY A 286 17.68 -18.53 35.15
CA GLY A 286 17.69 -17.21 35.78
C GLY A 286 17.22 -16.11 34.82
N ASN A 287 17.54 -14.87 35.16
CA ASN A 287 17.25 -13.74 34.30
C ASN A 287 18.19 -13.73 33.10
N GLN A 288 17.63 -13.63 31.90
CA GLN A 288 18.39 -13.47 30.68
C GLN A 288 17.84 -12.30 29.87
N ILE A 289 18.74 -11.56 29.22
CA ILE A 289 18.35 -10.57 28.25
C ILE A 289 17.85 -11.30 27.01
N VAL A 290 16.66 -10.93 26.55
CA VAL A 290 16.03 -11.45 25.34
C VAL A 290 15.53 -10.30 24.49
N ILE A 291 15.51 -10.49 23.17
CA ILE A 291 14.81 -9.57 22.29
C ILE A 291 13.40 -10.08 22.07
N GLN A 292 12.42 -9.24 22.43
CA GLN A 292 11.00 -9.53 22.32
C GLN A 292 10.28 -8.41 21.58
N LYS A 293 8.98 -8.59 21.39
CA LYS A 293 8.15 -7.61 20.73
C LYS A 293 8.02 -6.35 21.56
N ASP A 294 8.36 -5.22 20.96
CA ASP A 294 8.19 -3.92 21.58
C ASP A 294 6.70 -3.58 21.70
N ILE A 295 6.28 -3.14 22.88
CA ILE A 295 4.87 -2.84 23.18
C ILE A 295 4.47 -1.51 22.55
N GLU A 296 5.33 -0.50 22.62
CA GLU A 296 5.04 0.85 22.17
C GLU A 296 4.98 0.93 20.63
N ASN A 297 5.98 0.40 19.95
CA ASN A 297 6.08 0.41 18.50
C ASN A 297 5.45 -0.83 17.85
N ASN A 298 4.97 -1.80 18.64
CA ASN A 298 4.34 -3.04 18.18
C ASN A 298 5.19 -3.78 17.13
N ILE A 299 6.51 -3.87 17.36
CA ILE A 299 7.47 -4.39 16.38
C ILE A 299 8.35 -5.50 16.98
N LEU A 300 8.44 -6.58 16.21
CA LEU A 300 9.49 -7.59 16.32
C LEU A 300 9.70 -8.09 14.90
N ALA A 301 10.80 -7.70 14.26
CA ALA A 301 10.99 -8.01 12.86
C ALA A 301 12.43 -8.33 12.52
N ALA A 302 12.61 -9.31 11.64
CA ALA A 302 13.90 -9.74 11.14
C ALA A 302 13.94 -9.69 9.62
N SER A 303 15.06 -9.27 9.06
CA SER A 303 15.32 -9.22 7.62
C SER A 303 16.79 -9.56 7.33
N PRO A 304 17.12 -10.25 6.24
CA PRO A 304 18.50 -10.41 5.80
C PRO A 304 19.15 -9.04 5.52
N VAL A 305 20.40 -8.86 5.96
CA VAL A 305 21.10 -7.56 5.83
C VAL A 305 21.20 -7.12 4.36
N GLU A 306 21.46 -8.05 3.45
CA GLU A 306 21.51 -7.79 2.01
C GLU A 306 20.18 -7.23 1.48
N SER A 307 19.05 -7.77 1.94
CA SER A 307 17.73 -7.30 1.54
C SER A 307 17.41 -5.89 2.05
N VAL A 308 17.92 -5.55 3.24
CA VAL A 308 17.83 -4.18 3.77
C VAL A 308 18.69 -3.23 2.95
N ALA A 309 19.92 -3.61 2.63
CA ALA A 309 20.82 -2.81 1.79
C ALA A 309 20.22 -2.55 0.40
N ASP A 310 19.67 -3.58 -0.25
CA ASP A 310 19.00 -3.47 -1.54
C ASP A 310 17.76 -2.56 -1.50
N TRP A 311 17.03 -2.58 -0.39
CA TRP A 311 15.90 -1.68 -0.19
C TRP A 311 16.36 -0.24 0.00
N ASN A 312 17.40 -0.01 0.81
CA ASN A 312 17.99 1.31 1.04
C ASN A 312 18.56 1.93 -0.24
N LYS A 313 19.11 1.11 -1.14
CA LYS A 313 19.59 1.56 -2.46
C LYS A 313 18.44 1.94 -3.41
N ARG A 314 17.39 1.11 -3.50
CA ARG A 314 16.31 1.28 -4.49
C ARG A 314 15.21 2.25 -4.06
N HIS A 315 14.84 2.25 -2.79
CA HIS A 315 13.74 3.06 -2.27
C HIS A 315 13.85 4.56 -2.59
N PRO A 316 14.99 5.25 -2.39
CA PRO A 316 15.10 6.67 -2.70
C PRO A 316 14.93 6.95 -4.20
N LEU A 317 15.47 6.08 -5.05
CA LEU A 317 15.36 6.21 -6.51
C LEU A 317 13.90 6.10 -6.97
N VAL A 318 13.18 5.08 -6.50
CA VAL A 318 11.76 4.90 -6.82
C VAL A 318 10.91 6.05 -6.29
N LYS A 319 11.18 6.50 -5.05
CA LYS A 319 10.45 7.64 -4.46
C LYS A 319 10.68 8.91 -5.27
N SER A 320 11.93 9.21 -5.64
CA SER A 320 12.26 10.38 -6.46
C SER A 320 11.60 10.30 -7.85
N ALA A 321 11.64 9.14 -8.50
CA ALA A 321 11.01 8.94 -9.81
C ALA A 321 9.49 9.14 -9.75
N LEU A 322 8.84 8.62 -8.71
CA LEU A 322 7.41 8.85 -8.48
C LEU A 322 7.11 10.33 -8.24
N THR A 323 7.88 11.01 -7.39
CA THR A 323 7.70 12.45 -7.14
C THR A 323 7.85 13.26 -8.42
N PHE A 324 8.86 12.96 -9.24
CA PHE A 324 9.04 13.60 -10.54
C PHE A 324 7.86 13.34 -11.48
N ALA A 325 7.43 12.07 -11.62
CA ALA A 325 6.29 11.71 -12.46
C ALA A 325 5.00 12.43 -12.03
N PHE A 326 4.71 12.50 -10.72
CA PHE A 326 3.54 13.24 -10.22
C PHE A 326 3.65 14.74 -10.48
N SER A 327 4.82 15.34 -10.28
CA SER A 327 5.03 16.75 -10.58
C SER A 327 4.85 17.06 -12.07
N ALA A 328 5.33 16.19 -12.96
CA ALA A 328 5.17 16.33 -14.40
C ALA A 328 3.70 16.21 -14.83
N VAL A 329 2.98 15.21 -14.31
CA VAL A 329 1.54 15.03 -14.57
C VAL A 329 0.75 16.25 -14.08
N PHE A 330 1.10 16.78 -12.90
CA PHE A 330 0.48 17.98 -12.35
C PHE A 330 0.71 19.21 -13.24
N LEU A 331 1.95 19.43 -13.69
CA LEU A 331 2.28 20.54 -14.60
C LEU A 331 1.57 20.40 -15.96
N ILE A 332 1.53 19.19 -16.53
CA ILE A 332 0.81 18.92 -17.77
C ILE A 332 -0.69 19.22 -17.59
N ALA A 333 -1.29 18.80 -16.49
CA ALA A 333 -2.69 19.10 -16.18
C ALA A 333 -2.96 20.62 -16.05
N ILE A 334 -2.03 21.36 -15.45
CA ILE A 334 -2.10 22.83 -15.39
C ILE A 334 -2.03 23.44 -16.79
N ILE A 335 -1.08 23.01 -17.62
CA ILE A 335 -0.94 23.55 -18.99
C ILE A 335 -2.21 23.31 -19.81
N LEU A 336 -2.84 22.15 -19.65
CA LEU A 336 -4.04 21.76 -20.39
C LEU A 336 -5.32 22.45 -19.92
N THR A 337 -5.33 23.03 -18.73
CA THR A 337 -6.49 23.80 -18.21
C THR A 337 -6.47 25.26 -18.65
N ILE A 338 -5.43 25.71 -19.35
CA ILE A 338 -5.34 27.07 -19.89
C ILE A 338 -5.99 27.07 -21.30
N PRO A 339 -7.01 27.93 -21.54
CA PRO A 339 -7.60 28.04 -22.86
C PRO A 339 -6.59 28.57 -23.88
N TYR A 340 -6.56 27.96 -25.06
CA TYR A 340 -5.69 28.36 -26.16
C TYR A 340 -6.50 28.58 -27.44
N GLU A 341 -6.11 29.60 -28.21
CA GLU A 341 -6.61 29.88 -29.55
C GLU A 341 -5.46 29.71 -30.55
N TYR A 342 -5.71 29.07 -31.68
CA TYR A 342 -4.72 28.89 -32.74
C TYR A 342 -5.24 29.53 -34.02
N HIS A 343 -4.65 30.66 -34.41
CA HIS A 343 -5.01 31.39 -35.63
C HIS A 343 -3.74 31.74 -36.43
N ASP A 344 -3.75 31.49 -37.74
CA ASP A 344 -2.72 31.94 -38.69
C ASP A 344 -1.27 31.65 -38.27
N ARG A 345 -1.03 30.43 -37.79
CA ARG A 345 0.28 29.94 -37.27
C ARG A 345 0.74 30.57 -35.96
N THR A 346 -0.12 31.35 -35.30
CA THR A 346 0.12 31.86 -33.95
C THR A 346 -0.72 31.09 -32.93
N LEU A 347 -0.07 30.63 -31.86
CA LEU A 347 -0.72 29.99 -30.71
C LEU A 347 -0.83 31.04 -29.60
N THR A 348 -2.05 31.47 -29.29
CA THR A 348 -2.33 32.46 -28.24
C THR A 348 -2.87 31.74 -27.01
N ILE A 349 -2.14 31.83 -25.90
CA ILE A 349 -2.50 31.22 -24.62
C ILE A 349 -3.19 32.28 -23.75
N MET A 350 -4.45 32.07 -23.39
CA MET A 350 -5.27 33.06 -22.68
C MET A 350 -5.29 32.80 -21.16
N PHE A 351 -4.24 33.23 -20.46
CA PHE A 351 -4.12 33.03 -19.01
C PHE A 351 -5.24 33.68 -18.18
N ASN A 352 -5.71 34.86 -18.60
CA ASN A 352 -6.79 35.60 -17.94
C ASN A 352 -8.15 34.87 -17.95
N LYS A 353 -8.38 34.01 -18.95
CA LYS A 353 -9.59 33.18 -19.06
C LYS A 353 -9.45 31.82 -18.38
N SER A 354 -8.28 31.50 -17.81
CA SER A 354 -8.08 30.23 -17.12
C SER A 354 -8.79 30.24 -15.77
N PRO A 355 -9.57 29.21 -15.41
CA PRO A 355 -10.23 29.11 -14.11
C PRO A 355 -9.25 29.05 -12.92
N LEU A 356 -7.96 28.77 -13.16
CA LEU A 356 -6.92 28.74 -12.13
C LEU A 356 -6.14 30.05 -11.99
N PHE A 357 -6.01 30.83 -13.07
CA PHE A 357 -5.12 31.99 -13.15
C PHE A 357 -5.85 33.31 -13.45
N SER A 358 -7.17 33.30 -13.61
CA SER A 358 -7.97 34.50 -13.85
C SER A 358 -7.88 35.53 -12.71
N TRP A 359 -7.54 35.12 -11.49
CA TRP A 359 -7.35 36.03 -10.35
C TRP A 359 -6.01 36.78 -10.34
N LEU A 360 -5.07 36.36 -11.19
CA LEU A 360 -3.70 36.90 -11.26
C LEU A 360 -3.58 38.07 -12.25
N PHE A 361 -4.64 38.34 -13.01
CA PHE A 361 -4.77 39.40 -14.02
C PHE A 361 -6.08 40.14 -13.79
#